data_AF-A0A3S5J566-F1
#
_entry.id   AF-A0A3S5J566-F1
#
_cell.length_a   1.000
_cell.length_b   1.000
_cell.length_c   1.000
_cell.angle_alpha   90.00
_cell.angle_beta   90.00
_cell.angle_gamma   90.00
#
_symmetry.space_group_name_H-M   'P 1'
#
loop_
_entity.id
_entity.type
_entity.pdbx_description
1 polymer ?
#
loop_
_entity_poly.entity_id
_entity_poly.type
_entity_poly.pdbx_seq_one_letter_code
_entity_poly.pdbx_strand_id
1 'polypeptide(L)'
;MRASQFINENIDSDAVNELDSFLMNNEDLYRRRFMPIISNLKRKIRKGIYDHDKAQKLWMYLVDDAAKQYVKEYGSTDSDVKDMFPKATRMQVAKILADREKENIEQGEYDVTQGTIS
;
A
#
# COMPACT_ATOMS: atom_id res chain seq x y z
N MET A 1 -22.36 8.16 -18.15
CA MET A 1 -21.05 7.62 -17.72
C MET A 1 -20.55 8.45 -16.55
N ARG A 2 -20.12 7.84 -15.44
CA ARG A 2 -19.64 8.56 -14.24
C ARG A 2 -18.17 8.96 -14.45
N ALA A 3 -17.80 10.20 -14.12
CA ALA A 3 -16.43 10.72 -14.26
C ALA A 3 -15.36 9.84 -13.60
N SER A 4 -15.71 9.11 -12.54
CA SER A 4 -14.84 8.13 -11.88
C SER A 4 -14.45 6.93 -12.74
N GLN A 5 -15.25 6.60 -13.76
CA GLN A 5 -14.99 5.48 -14.66
C GLN A 5 -13.94 5.85 -15.72
N PHE A 6 -13.94 7.10 -16.20
CA PHE A 6 -12.92 7.63 -17.12
C PHE A 6 -11.54 7.79 -16.47
N ILE A 7 -11.48 8.05 -15.16
CA ILE A 7 -10.19 8.18 -14.45
C ILE A 7 -9.44 6.85 -14.40
N ASN A 8 -10.15 5.71 -14.32
CA ASN A 8 -9.53 4.39 -14.21
C ASN A 8 -8.89 3.89 -15.52
N GLU A 9 -9.40 4.29 -16.69
CA GLU A 9 -8.87 3.85 -18.00
C GLU A 9 -7.55 4.54 -18.39
N ASN A 10 -7.14 5.58 -17.65
CA ASN A 10 -5.92 6.36 -17.93
C ASN A 10 -4.98 6.42 -16.72
N ILE A 11 -5.11 5.48 -15.77
CA ILE A 11 -4.12 5.32 -14.70
C ILE A 11 -2.90 4.65 -15.32
N ASP A 12 -1.75 5.31 -15.19
CA ASP A 12 -0.47 4.76 -15.58
C ASP A 12 -0.15 3.51 -14.75
N SER A 13 -0.30 2.34 -15.38
CA SER A 13 -0.05 1.05 -14.74
C SER A 13 1.43 0.86 -14.38
N ASP A 14 2.33 1.45 -15.14
CA ASP A 14 3.77 1.33 -14.91
C ASP A 14 4.13 2.10 -13.63
N ALA A 15 3.61 3.31 -13.48
CA ALA A 15 3.77 4.10 -12.25
C ALA A 15 3.15 3.43 -11.01
N VAL A 16 2.01 2.73 -11.17
CA VAL A 16 1.40 1.92 -10.08
C VAL A 16 2.33 0.78 -9.67
N ASN A 17 2.81 0.00 -10.64
CA ASN A 17 3.65 -1.17 -10.40
C ASN A 17 5.02 -0.77 -9.81
N GLU A 18 5.58 0.33 -10.30
CA GLU A 18 6.84 0.88 -9.81
C GLU A 18 6.72 1.31 -8.35
N LEU A 19 5.70 2.07 -7.98
CA LEU A 19 5.51 2.52 -6.61
C LEU A 19 5.22 1.36 -5.64
N ASP A 20 4.39 0.39 -6.05
CA ASP A 20 4.16 -0.83 -5.26
C ASP A 20 5.46 -1.61 -5.05
N SER A 21 6.23 -1.81 -6.13
CA SER A 21 7.52 -2.52 -6.08
C SER A 21 8.54 -1.79 -5.20
N PHE A 22 8.65 -0.46 -5.31
CA PHE A 22 9.54 0.33 -4.46
C PHE A 22 9.18 0.16 -2.98
N LEU A 23 7.89 0.29 -2.64
CA LEU A 23 7.40 0.13 -1.27
C LEU A 23 7.72 -1.27 -0.72
N MET A 24 7.46 -2.32 -1.50
CA MET A 24 7.67 -3.71 -1.08
C MET A 24 9.14 -4.07 -0.90
N ASN A 25 10.04 -3.44 -1.65
CA ASN A 25 11.49 -3.66 -1.55
C ASN A 25 12.18 -2.73 -0.52
N ASN A 26 11.44 -1.83 0.13
CA ASN A 26 12.01 -0.91 1.11
C ASN A 26 11.90 -1.45 2.53
N GLU A 27 13.01 -1.95 3.07
CA GLU A 27 13.06 -2.57 4.40
C GLU A 27 12.59 -1.63 5.54
N ASP A 28 12.93 -0.34 5.47
CA ASP A 28 12.54 0.61 6.53
C ASP A 28 11.03 0.87 6.52
N LEU A 29 10.44 1.07 5.33
CA LEU A 29 8.98 1.20 5.17
C LEU A 29 8.28 -0.09 5.61
N TYR A 30 8.82 -1.25 5.25
CA TYR A 30 8.29 -2.55 5.63
C TYR A 30 8.22 -2.71 7.15
N ARG A 31 9.35 -2.53 7.82
CA ARG A 31 9.49 -2.72 9.27
C ARG A 31 8.71 -1.67 10.07
N ARG A 32 8.80 -0.39 9.68
CA ARG A 32 8.25 0.72 10.49
C ARG A 32 6.78 0.98 10.26
N ARG A 33 6.24 0.59 9.11
CA ARG A 33 4.88 0.98 8.69
C ARG A 33 4.05 -0.20 8.20
N PHE A 34 4.55 -0.98 7.24
CA PHE A 34 3.79 -2.08 6.65
C PHE A 34 3.38 -3.12 7.70
N MET A 35 4.33 -3.70 8.44
CA MET A 35 4.04 -4.74 9.44
C MET A 35 3.15 -4.26 10.60
N PRO A 36 3.31 -3.03 11.13
CA PRO A 36 2.35 -2.45 12.08
C PRO A 36 0.92 -2.31 11.52
N ILE A 37 0.77 -1.95 10.24
CA ILE A 37 -0.55 -1.90 9.57
C ILE A 37 -1.14 -3.32 9.49
N ILE A 38 -0.39 -4.31 9.02
CA ILE A 38 -0.80 -5.72 8.97
C ILE A 38 -1.30 -6.20 10.35
N SER A 39 -0.51 -5.95 11.39
CA SER A 39 -0.85 -6.32 12.78
C SER A 39 -2.15 -5.66 13.25
N ASN A 40 -2.40 -4.40 12.87
CA ASN A 40 -3.64 -3.69 13.17
C ASN A 40 -4.84 -4.31 12.44
N LEU A 41 -4.70 -4.57 11.14
CA LEU A 41 -5.76 -5.12 10.29
C LEU A 41 -6.13 -6.55 10.73
N LYS A 42 -5.13 -7.40 10.99
CA LYS A 42 -5.32 -8.76 11.53
C LYS A 42 -6.14 -8.75 12.82
N ARG A 43 -5.84 -7.83 13.75
CA ARG A 43 -6.62 -7.65 14.98
C ARG A 43 -8.06 -7.21 14.70
N LYS A 44 -8.29 -6.33 13.72
CA LYS A 44 -9.63 -5.86 13.35
C LYS A 44 -10.46 -6.96 12.68
N ILE A 45 -9.86 -7.73 11.79
CA ILE A 45 -10.48 -8.90 11.12
C ILE A 45 -10.90 -9.91 12.17
N ARG A 46 -10.00 -10.29 13.09
CA ARG A 46 -10.30 -11.22 14.19
C ARG A 46 -11.46 -10.76 15.07
N LYS A 47 -11.59 -9.44 15.27
CA LYS A 47 -12.67 -8.83 16.06
C LYS A 47 -13.97 -8.64 15.27
N GLY A 48 -14.01 -8.95 13.98
CA GLY A 48 -15.18 -8.73 13.13
C GLY A 48 -15.50 -7.25 12.87
N ILE A 49 -14.55 -6.33 13.12
CA ILE A 49 -14.73 -4.88 12.98
C ILE A 49 -13.85 -4.30 11.86
N TYR A 50 -13.40 -5.15 10.93
CA TYR A 50 -12.67 -4.73 9.76
C TYR A 50 -13.57 -3.87 8.86
N ASP A 51 -13.00 -2.78 8.35
CA ASP A 51 -13.66 -1.82 7.48
C ASP A 51 -12.68 -1.55 6.33
N HIS A 52 -13.06 -1.97 5.14
CA HIS A 52 -12.18 -1.98 3.98
C HIS A 52 -11.82 -0.56 3.52
N ASP A 53 -12.77 0.38 3.56
CA ASP A 53 -12.53 1.78 3.21
C ASP A 53 -11.54 2.44 4.19
N LYS A 54 -11.63 2.09 5.48
CA LYS A 54 -10.63 2.52 6.47
C LYS A 54 -9.26 1.86 6.23
N ALA A 55 -9.21 0.62 5.77
CA ALA A 55 -7.96 -0.05 5.42
C ALA A 55 -7.28 0.64 4.23
N GLN A 56 -8.02 0.96 3.16
CA GLN A 56 -7.48 1.73 2.02
C GLN A 56 -6.91 3.09 2.46
N LYS A 57 -7.61 3.82 3.33
CA LYS A 57 -7.08 5.09 3.89
C LYS A 57 -5.81 4.88 4.71
N LEU A 58 -5.73 3.79 5.47
CA LEU A 58 -4.54 3.46 6.25
C LEU A 58 -3.34 3.17 5.35
N TRP A 59 -3.54 2.39 4.28
CA TRP A 59 -2.53 2.11 3.27
C TRP A 59 -2.11 3.38 2.52
N MET A 60 -3.02 4.31 2.24
CA MET A 60 -2.69 5.58 1.60
C MET A 60 -1.60 6.36 2.33
N TYR A 61 -1.59 6.35 3.68
CA TYR A 61 -0.52 7.02 4.43
C TYR A 61 0.85 6.36 4.22
N LEU A 62 0.91 5.05 4.02
CA LEU A 62 2.17 4.37 3.68
C LEU A 62 2.58 4.69 2.24
N VAL A 63 1.65 4.62 1.30
CA VAL A 63 1.91 4.91 -0.13
C VAL A 63 2.38 6.35 -0.33
N ASP A 64 1.79 7.32 0.39
CA ASP A 64 2.22 8.72 0.34
C ASP A 64 3.65 8.92 0.82
N ASP A 65 4.06 8.19 1.85
CA ASP A 65 5.42 8.27 2.36
C ASP A 65 6.42 7.53 1.46
N ALA A 66 6.01 6.39 0.88
CA ALA A 66 6.78 5.70 -0.15
C ALA A 66 7.00 6.58 -1.38
N ALA A 67 5.97 7.28 -1.86
CA ALA A 67 6.07 8.17 -3.01
C ALA A 67 7.01 9.36 -2.73
N LYS A 68 6.93 9.97 -1.55
CA LYS A 68 7.88 11.03 -1.14
C LYS A 68 9.31 10.50 -1.09
N GLN A 69 9.52 9.31 -0.57
CA GLN A 69 10.84 8.71 -0.48
C GLN A 69 11.39 8.37 -1.87
N TYR A 70 10.57 7.80 -2.75
CA TYR A 70 10.94 7.55 -4.14
C TYR A 70 11.38 8.83 -4.84
N VAL A 71 10.59 9.91 -4.78
CA VAL A 71 10.93 11.19 -5.43
C VAL A 71 12.23 11.76 -4.87
N LYS A 72 12.49 11.60 -3.57
CA LYS A 72 13.74 12.02 -2.95
C LYS A 72 14.95 11.22 -3.45
N GLU A 73 14.78 9.94 -3.74
CA GLU A 73 15.87 9.03 -4.15
C GLU A 73 16.14 9.05 -5.66
N TYR A 74 15.09 9.16 -6.48
CA TYR A 74 15.16 9.02 -7.94
C TYR A 74 14.68 10.24 -8.72
N GLY A 75 14.05 11.21 -8.05
CA GLY A 75 13.62 12.45 -8.68
C GLY A 75 14.76 13.44 -8.88
N SER A 76 14.46 14.50 -9.64
CA SER A 76 15.30 15.69 -9.76
C SER A 76 14.88 16.75 -8.74
N THR A 77 15.65 17.84 -8.61
CA THR A 77 15.33 18.96 -7.71
C THR A 77 13.94 19.54 -7.93
N ASP A 78 13.44 19.51 -9.17
CA ASP A 78 12.13 20.05 -9.54
C ASP A 78 11.01 18.99 -9.55
N SER A 79 11.32 17.75 -9.20
CA SER A 79 10.34 16.65 -9.20
C SER A 79 9.42 16.74 -7.98
N ASP A 80 8.10 16.68 -8.21
CA ASP A 80 7.07 16.61 -7.17
C ASP A 80 6.38 15.23 -7.21
N VAL A 81 5.96 14.76 -6.04
CA VAL A 81 5.16 13.53 -5.89
C VAL A 81 3.91 13.56 -6.75
N LYS A 82 3.24 14.71 -6.88
CA LYS A 82 1.99 14.78 -7.66
C LYS A 82 2.21 14.56 -9.16
N ASP A 83 3.43 14.82 -9.64
CA ASP A 83 3.78 14.74 -11.06
C ASP A 83 4.24 13.33 -11.41
N MET A 84 5.07 12.71 -10.54
CA MET A 84 5.53 11.31 -10.73
C MET A 84 4.46 10.29 -10.31
N PHE A 85 3.75 10.56 -9.21
CA PHE A 85 2.69 9.70 -8.68
C PHE A 85 1.43 10.53 -8.37
N PRO A 86 0.63 10.84 -9.40
CA PRO A 86 -0.65 11.49 -9.23
C PRO A 86 -1.50 10.81 -8.16
N LYS A 87 -2.39 11.58 -7.51
CA LYS A 87 -3.19 11.07 -6.40
C LYS A 87 -3.99 9.81 -6.78
N ALA A 88 -4.49 9.73 -8.02
CA ALA A 88 -5.20 8.56 -8.53
C ALA A 88 -4.31 7.31 -8.53
N THR A 89 -3.06 7.41 -8.99
CA THR A 89 -2.05 6.34 -8.96
C THR A 89 -1.81 5.86 -7.52
N ARG A 90 -1.58 6.77 -6.58
CA ARG A 90 -1.37 6.42 -5.16
C ARG A 90 -2.59 5.76 -4.53
N MET A 91 -3.80 6.25 -4.85
CA MET A 91 -5.04 5.63 -4.41
C MET A 91 -5.21 4.22 -4.99
N GLN A 92 -4.81 4.00 -6.25
CA GLN A 92 -4.86 2.69 -6.88
C GLN A 92 -3.90 1.70 -6.20
N VAL A 93 -2.66 2.12 -5.89
CA VAL A 93 -1.71 1.30 -5.11
C VAL A 93 -2.28 0.99 -3.72
N ALA A 94 -2.84 1.97 -3.01
CA ALA A 94 -3.44 1.76 -1.70
C ALA A 94 -4.63 0.78 -1.73
N LYS A 95 -5.41 0.79 -2.81
CA LYS A 95 -6.48 -0.18 -3.03
C LYS A 95 -5.93 -1.58 -3.27
N ILE A 96 -4.94 -1.73 -4.16
CA ILE A 96 -4.27 -3.01 -4.44
C ILE A 96 -3.72 -3.60 -3.14
N LEU A 97 -3.06 -2.80 -2.30
CA LEU A 97 -2.59 -3.23 -0.98
C LEU A 97 -3.72 -3.65 -0.05
N ALA A 98 -4.82 -2.89 0.00
CA ALA A 98 -5.95 -3.23 0.84
C ALA A 98 -6.57 -4.57 0.47
N ASP A 99 -6.69 -4.85 -0.83
CA ASP A 99 -7.24 -6.10 -1.37
C ASP A 99 -6.25 -7.26 -1.12
N ARG A 100 -5.01 -7.13 -1.62
CA ARG A 100 -3.95 -8.15 -1.52
C ARG A 100 -3.67 -8.53 -0.07
N GLU A 101 -3.47 -7.55 0.81
CA GLU A 101 -3.07 -7.85 2.17
C GLU A 101 -4.22 -8.32 3.05
N LYS A 102 -5.48 -7.99 2.70
CA LYS A 102 -6.63 -8.63 3.34
C LYS A 102 -6.64 -10.14 3.04
N GLU A 103 -6.46 -10.50 1.77
CA GLU A 103 -6.41 -11.90 1.34
C GLU A 103 -5.27 -12.65 2.03
N ASN A 104 -4.05 -12.10 2.02
CA ASN A 104 -2.89 -12.69 2.70
C ASN A 104 -3.14 -12.89 4.21
N ILE A 105 -3.78 -11.93 4.89
CA ILE A 105 -4.14 -12.08 6.31
C ILE A 105 -5.17 -13.20 6.51
N GLU A 106 -6.15 -13.32 5.63
CA GLU A 106 -7.19 -14.37 5.71
C GLU A 106 -6.65 -15.76 5.38
N GLN A 107 -5.62 -15.85 4.53
CA GLN A 107 -4.87 -17.08 4.21
C GLN A 107 -3.87 -17.48 5.31
N GLY A 108 -3.62 -16.60 6.29
CA GLY A 108 -2.71 -16.89 7.39
C GLY A 108 -1.23 -16.66 7.07
N GLU A 109 -0.90 -15.96 5.97
CA GLU A 109 0.49 -15.65 5.55
C GLU A 109 1.31 -14.91 6.63
N TYR A 110 0.60 -14.23 7.55
CA TYR A 110 1.18 -13.48 8.66
C TYR A 110 1.01 -14.16 10.02
N ASP A 111 0.60 -15.42 10.05
CA ASP A 111 0.63 -16.22 11.26
C ASP A 111 2.05 -16.72 11.48
N VAL A 112 2.72 -16.17 12.51
CA VAL A 112 3.96 -16.77 13.01
C VAL A 112 3.65 -18.21 13.41
N THR A 113 4.16 -19.17 12.64
CA THR A 113 4.20 -20.57 13.05
C THR A 113 5.04 -20.63 14.33
N GLN A 114 4.36 -20.79 15.46
CA GLN A 114 5.04 -21.05 16.73
C GLN A 114 5.61 -22.48 16.66
N GLY A 115 6.91 -22.61 16.41
CA GLY A 115 7.69 -23.86 16.46
C GLY A 115 8.39 -24.17 15.13
N THR A 116 9.70 -24.36 15.06
CA THR A 116 10.60 -25.06 15.99
C THR A 116 11.72 -24.16 16.52
N ILE A 117 11.79 -24.02 17.84
CA ILE A 117 13.09 -23.89 18.51
C ILE A 117 13.74 -25.27 18.37
N SER A 118 14.79 -25.35 17.56
CA SER A 118 15.76 -26.44 17.57
C SER A 118 17.06 -25.92 18.17
#